data_AF-A0A351NWT2-F1
#
_entry.id   AF-A0A351NWT2-F1
#
_cell.length_a   1.000
_cell.length_b   1.000
_cell.length_c   1.000
_cell.angle_alpha   90.00
_cell.angle_beta   90.00
_cell.angle_gamma   90.00
#
_symmetry.space_group_name_H-M   'P 1'
#
loop_
_entity.id
_entity.type
_entity.pdbx_description
1 polymer ?
#
loop_
_entity_poly.entity_id
_entity_poly.type
_entity_poly.pdbx_seq_one_letter_code
_entity_poly.pdbx_strand_id
1 'polypeptide(L)'
;MRDMLIIDGLQYVNWNRQLFEEAQQSGVNTIHVTIAYWENIRETLENIGTWNRHFLNHADLIMPVHKTEDILEAKRLGKVGIIFGFQNCSPIEDDVKMVEILH
;
A
#
# COMPACT_ATOMS: atom_id res chain seq x y z
N MET A 1 -8.93 -9.08 22.96
CA MET A 1 -8.19 -8.14 22.08
C MET A 1 -7.34 -8.83 21.00
N ARG A 2 -6.95 -10.12 21.12
CA ARG A 2 -6.03 -10.80 20.17
C ARG A 2 -6.57 -11.08 18.75
N ASP A 3 -7.86 -10.86 18.48
CA ASP A 3 -8.46 -11.13 17.16
C ASP A 3 -8.80 -9.89 16.33
N MET A 4 -8.63 -8.68 16.86
CA MET A 4 -8.98 -7.47 16.11
C MET A 4 -8.05 -7.27 14.90
N LEU A 5 -8.60 -6.79 13.79
CA LEU A 5 -7.85 -6.28 12.65
C LEU A 5 -7.81 -4.76 12.73
N ILE A 6 -6.62 -4.18 12.65
CA ILE A 6 -6.41 -2.73 12.62
C ILE A 6 -5.98 -2.38 11.20
N ILE A 7 -6.78 -1.55 10.53
CA ILE A 7 -6.53 -1.07 9.18
C ILE A 7 -6.40 0.45 9.26
N ASP A 8 -5.27 0.97 8.81
CA ASP A 8 -5.09 2.40 8.61
C ASP A 8 -5.58 2.79 7.21
N GLY A 9 -6.53 3.71 7.17
CA GLY A 9 -7.20 4.12 5.93
C GLY A 9 -6.41 5.11 5.07
N LEU A 10 -5.33 5.72 5.58
CA LEU A 10 -4.56 6.68 4.78
C LEU A 10 -3.18 6.96 5.40
N GLN A 11 -2.12 6.62 4.68
CA GLN A 11 -0.77 7.06 5.00
C GLN A 11 -0.07 7.64 3.77
N TYR A 12 0.51 8.84 3.95
CA TYR A 12 1.30 9.55 2.94
C TYR A 12 2.60 10.04 3.57
N VAL A 13 3.59 9.16 3.61
CA VAL A 13 4.90 9.40 4.19
C VAL A 13 6.00 8.86 3.27
N ASN A 14 7.22 9.35 3.44
CA ASN A 14 8.39 8.85 2.71
C ASN A 14 8.85 7.51 3.31
N TRP A 15 8.24 6.42 2.85
CA TRP A 15 8.48 5.08 3.37
C TRP A 15 9.94 4.65 3.29
N ASN A 16 10.39 4.04 4.37
CA ASN A 16 11.70 3.41 4.50
C ASN A 16 11.59 2.21 5.44
N ARG A 17 12.68 1.45 5.58
CA ARG A 17 12.68 0.24 6.43
C ARG A 17 12.27 0.51 7.88
N GLN A 18 12.76 1.59 8.48
CA GLN A 18 12.44 1.94 9.86
C GLN A 18 10.92 2.15 10.03
N LEU A 19 10.28 2.88 9.12
CA LEU A 19 8.83 3.09 9.16
C LEU A 19 8.04 1.79 9.00
N PHE A 20 8.53 0.84 8.20
CA PHE A 20 7.90 -0.48 8.09
C PHE A 20 8.03 -1.30 9.39
N GLU A 21 9.17 -1.21 10.07
CA GLU A 21 9.37 -1.86 11.39
C GLU A 21 8.47 -1.24 12.45
N GLU A 22 8.39 0.10 12.50
CA GLU A 22 7.49 0.82 13.40
C GLU A 22 6.02 0.46 13.15
N ALA A 23 5.61 0.39 11.87
CA ALA A 23 4.28 -0.06 11.50
C ALA A 23 4.01 -1.49 12.01
N GLN A 24 4.90 -2.45 11.74
CA GLN A 24 4.74 -3.83 12.20
C GLN A 24 4.66 -3.92 13.73
N GLN A 25 5.51 -3.18 14.45
CA GLN A 25 5.54 -3.16 15.92
C GLN A 25 4.30 -2.50 16.54
N SER A 26 3.66 -1.55 15.83
CA SER A 26 2.43 -0.90 16.29
C SER A 26 1.22 -1.85 16.37
N GLY A 27 1.27 -2.99 15.67
CA GLY A 27 0.16 -3.93 15.57
C GLY A 27 -0.86 -3.61 14.48
N VAL A 28 -0.61 -2.61 13.63
CA VAL A 28 -1.42 -2.39 12.42
C VAL A 28 -1.27 -3.58 11.46
N ASN A 29 -2.39 -4.05 10.91
CA ASN A 29 -2.39 -5.20 10.01
C ASN A 29 -2.34 -4.80 8.55
N THR A 30 -2.93 -3.66 8.19
CA THR A 30 -2.96 -3.18 6.81
C THR A 30 -2.96 -1.66 6.76
N ILE A 31 -2.26 -1.10 5.79
CA ILE A 31 -2.19 0.34 5.55
C ILE A 31 -2.56 0.62 4.10
N HIS A 32 -3.49 1.55 3.91
CA HIS A 32 -3.75 2.15 2.62
C HIS A 32 -2.74 3.28 2.37
N VAL A 33 -1.81 3.07 1.45
CA VAL A 33 -0.72 3.99 1.13
C VAL A 33 -1.06 4.84 -0.08
N THR A 34 -0.91 6.15 0.06
CA THR A 34 -1.10 7.09 -1.04
C THR A 34 0.07 6.98 -2.00
N ILE A 35 -0.22 6.61 -3.25
CA ILE A 35 0.76 6.56 -4.35
C ILE A 35 0.50 7.61 -5.44
N ALA A 36 -0.60 8.37 -5.30
CA ALA A 36 -0.88 9.54 -6.12
C ALA A 36 -1.68 10.59 -5.35
N TYR A 37 -1.20 11.83 -5.36
CA TYR A 37 -1.87 13.04 -4.87
C TYR A 37 -1.84 14.15 -5.93
N TRP A 38 -0.67 14.39 -6.55
CA TRP A 38 -0.48 15.33 -7.66
C TRP A 38 0.02 14.65 -8.95
N GLU A 39 0.38 13.38 -8.85
CA GLU A 39 1.02 12.59 -9.89
C GLU A 39 0.06 12.33 -11.06
N ASN A 40 0.61 12.45 -12.28
CA ASN A 40 -0.03 11.93 -13.49
C ASN A 40 0.18 10.41 -13.62
N ILE A 41 -0.29 9.81 -14.73
CA ILE A 41 -0.19 8.35 -14.93
C ILE A 41 1.26 7.86 -14.90
N ARG A 42 2.19 8.58 -15.54
CA ARG A 42 3.60 8.17 -15.65
C ARG A 42 4.25 8.15 -14.27
N GLU A 43 4.08 9.22 -13.51
CA GLU A 43 4.64 9.37 -12.16
C GLU A 43 4.01 8.33 -11.20
N THR A 44 2.71 8.05 -11.36
CA THR A 44 2.03 6.99 -10.60
C THR A 44 2.62 5.61 -10.89
N LEU A 45 2.91 5.30 -12.16
CA LEU A 45 3.58 4.05 -12.55
C LEU A 45 5.00 3.96 -11.98
N GLU A 46 5.72 5.08 -11.90
CA GLU A 46 7.04 5.14 -11.24
C GLU A 46 6.94 4.87 -9.73
N ASN A 47 5.90 5.39 -9.07
CA ASN A 47 5.59 5.09 -7.67
C ASN A 47 5.25 3.61 -7.47
N ILE A 48 4.45 3.01 -8.35
CA ILE A 48 4.18 1.56 -8.34
C ILE A 48 5.50 0.76 -8.47
N GLY A 49 6.38 1.16 -9.40
CA GLY A 49 7.69 0.54 -9.57
C GLY A 49 8.58 0.65 -8.32
N THR A 50 8.49 1.77 -7.60
CA THR A 50 9.19 1.98 -6.32
C THR A 50 8.63 1.08 -5.23
N TRP A 51 7.32 0.95 -5.12
CA TRP A 51 6.69 0.01 -4.18
C TRP A 51 7.00 -1.45 -4.49
N ASN A 52 7.05 -1.84 -5.76
CA ASN A 52 7.49 -3.19 -6.16
C ASN A 52 8.89 -3.51 -5.62
N ARG A 53 9.81 -2.52 -5.64
CA ARG A 53 11.13 -2.69 -5.00
C ARG A 53 11.04 -2.78 -3.48
N HIS A 54 10.15 -2.02 -2.83
CA HIS A 54 9.92 -2.15 -1.39
C HIS A 54 9.43 -3.54 -1.01
N PHE A 55 8.48 -4.12 -1.75
CA PHE A 55 8.01 -5.48 -1.49
C PHE A 55 9.11 -6.53 -1.62
N LEU A 56 10.02 -6.38 -2.58
CA LEU A 56 11.17 -7.28 -2.74
C LEU A 56 12.19 -7.11 -1.60
N ASN A 57 12.54 -5.86 -1.28
CA ASN A 57 13.61 -5.55 -0.32
C ASN A 57 13.19 -5.70 1.15
N HIS A 58 11.89 -5.68 1.43
CA HIS A 58 11.31 -5.72 2.78
C HIS A 58 10.23 -6.80 2.89
N ALA A 59 10.42 -7.92 2.18
CA ALA A 59 9.49 -9.04 2.17
C ALA A 59 9.31 -9.70 3.56
N ASP A 60 10.21 -9.42 4.51
CA ASP A 60 10.11 -9.77 5.93
C ASP A 60 9.08 -8.93 6.69
N LEU A 61 8.80 -7.70 6.22
CA LEU A 61 7.96 -6.72 6.94
C LEU A 61 6.60 -6.47 6.27
N ILE A 62 6.57 -6.42 4.94
CA ILE A 62 5.38 -5.97 4.19
C ILE A 62 4.99 -6.94 3.07
N MET A 63 3.73 -6.85 2.63
CA MET A 63 3.23 -7.54 1.45
C MET A 63 2.10 -6.76 0.77
N PRO A 64 1.89 -6.90 -0.55
CA PRO A 64 0.75 -6.28 -1.22
C PRO A 64 -0.58 -6.92 -0.79
N VAL A 65 -1.65 -6.12 -0.80
CA VAL A 65 -3.02 -6.54 -0.53
C VAL A 65 -3.89 -6.15 -1.73
N HIS A 66 -4.51 -7.14 -2.35
CA HIS A 66 -5.44 -6.96 -3.49
C HIS A 66 -6.87 -7.40 -3.15
N LYS A 67 -7.02 -8.23 -2.11
CA LYS A 67 -8.31 -8.74 -1.63
C LYS A 67 -8.29 -8.91 -0.11
N THR A 68 -9.46 -9.10 0.46
CA THR A 68 -9.63 -9.20 1.92
C THR A 68 -8.90 -10.40 2.52
N GLU A 69 -8.72 -11.49 1.78
CA GLU A 69 -7.96 -12.66 2.25
C GLU A 69 -6.47 -12.33 2.46
N ASP A 70 -5.91 -11.39 1.70
CA ASP A 70 -4.50 -11.00 1.84
C ASP A 70 -4.26 -10.25 3.16
N ILE A 71 -5.28 -9.57 3.70
CA ILE A 71 -5.23 -8.91 5.02
C ILE A 71 -5.09 -9.96 6.13
N LEU A 72 -5.85 -11.05 6.03
CA LEU A 72 -5.78 -12.16 6.97
C LEU A 72 -4.41 -12.86 6.86
N GLU A 73 -3.90 -13.02 5.64
CA GLU A 73 -2.59 -13.61 5.39
C GLU A 73 -1.46 -12.73 5.93
N ALA A 74 -1.51 -11.41 5.73
CA ALA A 74 -0.54 -10.48 6.31
C ALA A 74 -0.48 -10.62 7.84
N LYS A 75 -1.65 -10.64 8.50
CA LYS A 75 -1.73 -10.92 9.94
C LYS A 75 -1.13 -12.28 10.31
N ARG A 76 -1.45 -13.34 9.56
CA ARG A 76 -0.95 -14.70 9.81
C ARG A 76 0.57 -14.79 9.68
N LEU A 77 1.13 -14.08 8.70
CA LEU A 77 2.57 -14.00 8.43
C LEU A 77 3.31 -13.02 9.35
N GLY A 78 2.60 -12.25 10.18
CA GLY A 78 3.19 -11.20 11.00
C GLY A 78 3.72 -10.02 10.20
N LYS A 79 3.16 -9.76 9.01
CA LYS A 79 3.52 -8.66 8.11
C LYS A 79 2.46 -7.56 8.14
N VAL A 80 2.83 -6.37 7.66
CA VAL A 80 1.89 -5.30 7.36
C VAL A 80 1.46 -5.40 5.90
N GLY A 81 0.16 -5.55 5.67
CA GLY A 81 -0.44 -5.50 4.35
C GLY A 81 -0.45 -4.08 3.80
N ILE A 82 -0.19 -3.90 2.51
CA ILE A 82 -0.17 -2.59 1.85
C ILE A 82 -1.20 -2.57 0.71
N ILE A 83 -2.15 -1.64 0.79
CA ILE A 83 -3.13 -1.36 -0.26
C ILE A 83 -2.73 -0.05 -0.94
N PHE A 84 -2.67 -0.01 -2.26
CA PHE A 84 -2.45 1.24 -2.98
C PHE A 84 -3.70 2.10 -3.03
N GLY A 85 -3.47 3.40 -2.92
CA GLY A 85 -4.51 4.42 -2.91
C GLY A 85 -4.13 5.65 -3.71
N PHE A 86 -5.13 6.23 -4.37
CA PHE A 86 -5.03 7.59 -4.91
C PHE A 86 -5.88 8.52 -4.06
N GLN A 87 -5.34 9.69 -3.76
CA GLN A 87 -6.07 10.78 -3.10
C GLN A 87 -6.67 11.77 -4.11
N ASN A 88 -6.41 11.55 -5.40
CA ASN A 88 -6.90 12.36 -6.51
C ASN A 88 -7.09 11.47 -7.75
N CYS A 89 -7.93 11.89 -8.68
CA CYS A 89 -8.13 11.23 -9.97
C CYS A 89 -7.10 11.63 -11.04
N SER A 90 -6.05 12.41 -10.70
CA SER A 90 -5.02 12.81 -11.65
C SER A 90 -4.35 11.67 -12.44
N PRO A 91 -4.18 10.44 -11.90
CA PRO A 91 -3.63 9.33 -12.69
C PRO A 91 -4.57 8.82 -13.80
N ILE A 92 -5.87 9.11 -13.71
CA ILE A 92 -6.87 8.73 -14.72
C ILE A 92 -6.82 9.68 -15.92
N GLU A 93 -6.28 10.89 -15.72
CA GLU A 93 -6.24 11.96 -16.72
C GLU A 93 -7.64 12.20 -17.34
N ASP A 94 -7.74 12.33 -18.67
CA ASP A 94 -9.00 12.49 -19.40
C ASP A 94 -9.54 11.18 -20.01
N ASP A 95 -9.00 10.02 -19.63
CA ASP A 95 -9.38 8.71 -20.18
C ASP A 95 -9.92 7.76 -19.11
N VAL A 96 -11.25 7.55 -19.10
CA VAL A 96 -11.93 6.62 -18.18
C VAL A 96 -11.39 5.18 -18.25
N LYS A 97 -10.77 4.78 -19.36
CA LYS A 97 -10.13 3.46 -19.50
C LYS A 97 -9.00 3.26 -18.49
N MET A 98 -8.38 4.34 -18.01
CA MET A 98 -7.32 4.25 -17.00
C MET A 98 -7.82 3.67 -15.67
N VAL A 99 -9.12 3.76 -15.38
CA VAL A 99 -9.70 3.11 -14.19
C VAL A 99 -9.46 1.60 -14.22
N GLU A 100 -9.66 0.95 -15.37
CA GLU A 100 -9.46 -0.50 -15.51
C GLU A 100 -7.98 -0.88 -15.54
N ILE A 101 -7.11 0.00 -16.06
CA ILE A 101 -5.66 -0.23 -16.10
C ILE A 101 -5.03 -0.12 -14.70
N LEU A 102 -5.57 0.75 -13.85
CA LEU A 102 -5.04 1.04 -12.52
C LEU A 102 -5.71 0.24 -11.40
N HIS A 103 -6.69 -0.62 -11.73
CA HIS A 103 -7.46 -1.42 -10.77
C HIS A 103 -6.65 -2.55 -10.15
#